data_AF-A0A2R6K163-F1
#
_entry.id   AF-A0A2R6K163-F1
#
_cell.length_a   1.000
_cell.length_b   1.000
_cell.length_c   1.000
_cell.angle_alpha   90.00
_cell.angle_beta   90.00
_cell.angle_gamma   90.00
#
_symmetry.space_group_name_H-M   'P 1'
#
loop_
_entity.id
_entity.type
_entity.pdbx_description
1 polymer ?
#
loop_
_entity_poly.entity_id
_entity_poly.type
_entity_poly.pdbx_seq_one_letter_code
_entity_poly.pdbx_strand_id
1 'polypeptide(L)'
;MTTPTAAFVGATGGAGTTRLCLEAAALLASEGDDALVLDAAYATQGLAGHVEGRIDTDVTRLVTEQRPLAEGCYEVATAGSGTAECVPARAPFERVAHAKTPETAQRLASLVASARERADAVLLDVPPVAANHRGGCGRRNTDGRRRLRRCHGPEGRHPRR
;
A
#
# COMPACT_ATOMS: atom_id res chain seq x y z
N MET A 1 -5.66 -28.18 3.80
CA MET A 1 -5.01 -27.32 4.82
C MET A 1 -5.16 -25.87 4.39
N THR A 2 -5.36 -24.93 5.31
CA THR A 2 -5.48 -23.51 4.97
C THR A 2 -4.11 -22.87 4.92
N THR A 3 -3.68 -22.41 3.74
CA THR A 3 -2.45 -21.61 3.60
C THR A 3 -2.58 -20.32 4.42
N PRO A 4 -1.72 -20.08 5.43
CA PRO A 4 -1.72 -18.85 6.19
C PRO A 4 -1.53 -17.63 5.28
N THR A 5 -2.30 -16.58 5.55
CA THR A 5 -2.21 -15.30 4.85
C THR A 5 -2.17 -14.19 5.87
N ALA A 6 -1.12 -13.36 5.84
CA ALA A 6 -0.93 -12.26 6.77
C ALA A 6 -0.74 -10.94 6.01
N ALA A 7 -1.30 -9.87 6.57
CA ALA A 7 -1.13 -8.52 6.03
C ALA A 7 -0.26 -7.68 6.97
N PHE A 8 0.83 -7.16 6.43
CA PHE A 8 1.71 -6.21 7.10
C PHE A 8 1.23 -4.81 6.73
N VAL A 9 0.57 -4.15 7.69
CA VAL A 9 0.01 -2.82 7.50
C VAL A 9 0.90 -1.81 8.22
N GLY A 10 1.42 -0.83 7.48
CA GLY A 10 2.20 0.25 8.08
C GLY A 10 1.34 1.16 8.97
N ALA A 11 1.90 1.66 10.07
CA ALA A 11 1.28 2.76 10.80
C ALA A 11 1.58 4.12 10.14
N THR A 12 2.75 4.25 9.51
CA THR A 12 3.25 5.44 8.83
C THR A 12 4.17 5.05 7.67
N GLY A 13 4.37 5.96 6.71
CA GLY A 13 5.39 5.79 5.67
C GLY A 13 6.80 5.77 6.28
N GLY A 14 7.67 4.89 5.79
CA GLY A 14 9.06 4.78 6.25
C GLY A 14 9.26 4.00 7.56
N ALA A 15 8.22 3.37 8.13
CA ALA A 15 8.33 2.53 9.33
C ALA A 15 9.07 1.19 9.11
N GLY A 16 9.47 0.90 7.87
CA GLY A 16 10.14 -0.36 7.53
C GLY A 16 9.19 -1.54 7.30
N THR A 17 7.88 -1.33 7.12
CA THR A 17 6.89 -2.40 6.90
C THR A 17 7.24 -3.30 5.72
N THR A 18 7.60 -2.72 4.57
CA THR A 18 8.06 -3.46 3.39
C THR A 18 9.26 -4.36 3.70
N ARG A 19 10.25 -3.82 4.42
CA ARG A 19 11.45 -4.57 4.81
C ARG A 19 11.10 -5.72 5.76
N LEU A 20 10.26 -5.44 6.76
CA LEU A 20 9.78 -6.47 7.69
C LEU A 20 9.00 -7.57 6.96
N CYS A 21 8.21 -7.24 5.96
CA CYS A 21 7.47 -8.21 5.15
C CYS A 21 8.42 -9.15 4.40
N LEU A 22 9.49 -8.62 3.79
CA LEU A 22 10.53 -9.42 3.13
C LEU A 22 11.33 -10.27 4.12
N GLU A 23 11.74 -9.71 5.26
CA GLU A 23 12.47 -10.45 6.28
C GLU A 23 11.63 -11.59 6.88
N ALA A 24 10.31 -11.39 7.03
CA ALA A 24 9.40 -12.45 7.45
C ALA A 24 9.28 -13.57 6.41
N ALA A 25 9.20 -13.23 5.11
CA ALA A 25 9.21 -14.23 4.03
C ALA A 25 10.53 -15.02 4.00
N ALA A 26 11.67 -14.33 4.12
CA ALA A 26 12.98 -14.97 4.16
C ALA A 26 13.15 -15.88 5.39
N LEU A 27 12.58 -15.48 6.54
CA LEU A 27 12.56 -16.31 7.75
C LEU A 27 11.74 -17.59 7.54
N LEU A 28 10.52 -17.49 6.99
CA LEU A 28 9.70 -18.66 6.67
C LEU A 28 10.43 -19.61 5.70
N ALA A 29 11.05 -19.07 4.66
CA ALA A 29 11.87 -19.84 3.72
C ALA A 29 13.10 -20.49 4.38
N SER A 30 13.70 -19.84 5.38
CA SER A 30 14.79 -20.45 6.14
C SER A 30 14.35 -21.68 6.95
N GLU A 31 13.08 -21.74 7.35
CA GLU A 31 12.46 -22.88 8.01
C GLU A 31 11.90 -23.94 7.03
N GLY A 32 12.03 -23.68 5.72
CA GLY A 32 11.65 -24.62 4.66
C GLY A 32 10.30 -24.37 3.99
N ASP A 33 9.58 -23.31 4.38
CA ASP A 33 8.28 -22.96 3.78
C ASP A 33 8.45 -22.14 2.50
N ASP A 34 7.62 -22.38 1.48
CA ASP A 34 7.56 -21.50 0.32
C ASP A 34 6.71 -20.26 0.65
N ALA A 35 7.31 -19.07 0.55
CA ALA A 35 6.67 -17.80 0.92
C ALA A 35 6.55 -16.84 -0.28
N LEU A 36 5.39 -16.18 -0.41
CA LEU A 36 5.13 -15.21 -1.47
C LEU A 36 4.65 -13.88 -0.92
N VAL A 37 5.35 -12.80 -1.27
CA VAL A 37 5.01 -11.42 -0.89
C VAL A 37 4.31 -10.70 -2.04
N LEU A 38 3.11 -10.16 -1.79
CA LEU A 38 2.38 -9.30 -2.73
C LEU A 38 2.44 -7.84 -2.26
N ASP A 39 2.97 -6.96 -3.11
CA ASP A 39 2.91 -5.51 -2.87
C ASP A 39 1.47 -5.02 -3.10
N ALA A 40 0.82 -4.49 -2.07
CA ALA A 40 -0.44 -3.75 -2.19
C ALA A 40 -0.25 -2.23 -1.94
N ALA A 41 0.98 -1.83 -1.59
CA ALA A 41 1.40 -0.46 -1.34
C ALA A 41 1.88 0.22 -2.63
N TYR A 42 1.13 0.08 -3.72
CA TYR A 42 1.53 0.48 -5.08
C TYR A 42 2.08 1.91 -5.22
N ALA A 43 1.64 2.83 -4.37
CA ALA A 43 2.03 4.24 -4.43
C ALA A 43 3.44 4.50 -3.86
N THR A 44 3.91 3.66 -2.94
CA THR A 44 5.23 3.82 -2.33
C THR A 44 6.32 3.13 -3.14
N GLN A 45 5.96 2.06 -3.86
CA GLN A 45 6.87 1.27 -4.71
C GLN A 45 8.13 0.83 -3.95
N GLY A 46 7.99 0.63 -2.62
CA GLY A 46 9.12 0.31 -1.74
C GLY A 46 9.73 -1.04 -2.05
N LEU A 47 8.89 -2.03 -2.38
CA LEU A 47 9.33 -3.41 -2.66
C LEU A 47 10.21 -3.49 -3.90
N ALA A 48 9.98 -2.63 -4.89
CA ALA A 48 10.80 -2.56 -6.11
C ALA A 48 12.26 -2.16 -5.85
N GLY A 49 12.57 -1.54 -4.71
CA GLY A 49 13.94 -1.22 -4.31
C GLY A 49 14.73 -2.43 -3.78
N HIS A 50 14.05 -3.56 -3.53
CA HIS A 50 14.65 -4.79 -3.01
C HIS A 50 14.81 -5.89 -4.06
N VAL A 51 14.34 -5.64 -5.29
CA VAL A 51 14.48 -6.57 -6.41
C VAL A 51 15.68 -6.14 -7.25
N GLU A 52 16.56 -7.11 -7.53
CA GLU A 52 17.69 -6.90 -8.43
C GLU A 52 17.24 -6.96 -9.90
N GLY A 53 17.87 -6.15 -10.75
CA GLY A 53 17.60 -6.14 -12.19
C GLY A 53 16.35 -5.37 -12.60
N ARG A 54 15.80 -5.72 -13.75
CA ARG A 54 14.66 -5.03 -14.36
C ARG A 54 13.35 -5.68 -13.97
N ILE A 55 12.39 -4.87 -13.54
CA ILE A 55 11.00 -5.31 -13.33
C ILE A 55 10.23 -5.16 -14.64
N ASP A 56 10.03 -6.26 -15.35
CA ASP A 56 9.30 -6.31 -16.63
C ASP A 56 7.78 -6.36 -16.44
N THR A 57 7.36 -7.10 -15.42
CA THR A 57 5.97 -7.22 -14.98
C THR A 57 5.90 -6.93 -13.50
N ASP A 58 5.06 -5.96 -13.14
CA ASP A 58 4.84 -5.53 -11.77
C ASP A 58 3.41 -5.85 -11.34
N VAL A 59 3.10 -5.84 -10.03
CA VAL A 59 1.77 -6.18 -9.51
C VAL A 59 0.65 -5.33 -10.12
N THR A 60 0.92 -4.04 -10.43
CA THR A 60 -0.09 -3.17 -11.04
C THR A 60 -0.44 -3.65 -12.44
N ARG A 61 0.54 -4.17 -13.19
CA ARG A 61 0.33 -4.79 -14.49
C ARG A 61 -0.46 -6.08 -14.39
N LEU A 62 -0.16 -6.93 -13.39
CA LEU A 62 -0.92 -8.15 -13.14
C LEU A 62 -2.41 -7.87 -12.89
N VAL A 63 -2.72 -6.81 -12.14
CA VAL A 63 -4.11 -6.48 -11.82
C VAL A 63 -4.83 -5.71 -12.92
N THR A 64 -4.16 -4.80 -13.65
CA THR A 64 -4.80 -4.01 -14.71
C THR A 64 -4.91 -4.76 -16.04
N GLU A 65 -3.94 -5.62 -16.37
CA GLU A 65 -3.93 -6.42 -17.60
C GLU A 65 -4.39 -7.87 -17.36
N GLN A 66 -4.82 -8.21 -16.14
CA GLN A 66 -5.30 -9.54 -15.76
C GLN A 66 -4.32 -10.69 -16.04
N ARG A 67 -3.01 -10.42 -15.89
CA ARG A 67 -1.96 -11.37 -16.23
C ARG A 67 -1.80 -12.45 -15.14
N PRO A 68 -1.24 -13.64 -15.46
CA PRO A 68 -0.94 -14.68 -14.49
C PRO A 68 0.06 -14.21 -13.41
N LEU A 69 -0.12 -14.69 -12.18
CA LEU A 69 0.73 -14.33 -11.03
C LEU A 69 2.22 -14.59 -11.29
N ALA A 70 2.55 -15.73 -11.90
CA ALA A 70 3.93 -16.17 -12.12
C ALA A 70 4.75 -15.20 -12.99
N GLU A 71 4.12 -14.39 -13.83
CA GLU A 71 4.83 -13.44 -14.68
C GLU A 71 5.46 -12.26 -13.93
N GLY A 72 5.03 -12.02 -12.68
CA GLY A 72 5.53 -10.93 -11.84
C GLY A 72 6.24 -11.40 -10.57
N CYS A 73 6.62 -12.68 -10.49
CA CYS A 73 7.37 -13.20 -9.35
C CYS A 73 8.87 -12.92 -9.53
N TYR A 74 9.49 -12.37 -8.49
CA TYR A 74 10.94 -12.13 -8.41
C TYR A 74 11.47 -12.77 -7.14
N GLU A 75 12.61 -13.48 -7.24
CA GLU A 75 13.23 -14.14 -6.11
C GLU A 75 13.71 -13.14 -5.05
N VAL A 76 13.57 -13.55 -3.79
CA VAL A 76 14.12 -12.87 -2.62
C VAL A 76 15.23 -13.77 -2.09
N ALA A 77 16.40 -13.21 -1.79
CA ALA A 77 17.50 -13.97 -1.23
C ALA A 77 17.12 -14.58 0.14
N THR A 78 17.33 -15.89 0.30
CA THR A 78 17.06 -16.63 1.53
C THR A 78 18.26 -17.48 1.93
N ALA A 79 18.28 -17.91 3.19
CA ALA A 79 19.23 -18.89 3.69
C ALA A 79 18.43 -20.11 4.17
N GLY A 80 18.12 -21.05 3.27
CA GLY A 80 17.30 -22.21 3.60
C GLY A 80 16.97 -23.09 2.40
N SER A 81 16.15 -24.11 2.63
CA SER A 81 15.64 -24.99 1.57
C SER A 81 14.30 -24.53 1.00
N GLY A 82 13.57 -23.65 1.68
CA GLY A 82 12.35 -23.03 1.17
C GLY A 82 12.65 -21.86 0.24
N THR A 83 11.63 -21.43 -0.51
CA THR A 83 11.75 -20.32 -1.45
C THR A 83 11.04 -19.07 -0.93
N ALA A 84 11.55 -17.88 -1.27
CA ALA A 84 10.83 -16.64 -1.08
C ALA A 84 10.77 -15.86 -2.40
N GLU A 85 9.56 -15.48 -2.79
CA GLU A 85 9.32 -14.64 -3.96
C GLU A 85 8.58 -13.36 -3.54
N CYS A 86 8.74 -12.30 -4.34
CA CYS A 86 7.97 -11.08 -4.20
C CYS A 86 7.41 -10.60 -5.53
N VAL A 87 6.29 -9.89 -5.46
CA VAL A 87 5.62 -9.27 -6.61
C VAL A 87 5.56 -7.76 -6.37
N PRO A 88 6.57 -7.00 -6.81
CA PRO A 88 6.70 -5.58 -6.51
C PRO A 88 5.78 -4.71 -7.36
N ALA A 89 5.44 -3.52 -6.87
CA ALA A 89 4.89 -2.45 -7.67
C ALA A 89 5.98 -1.55 -8.24
N ARG A 90 6.01 -1.37 -9.57
CA ARG A 90 6.92 -0.44 -10.25
C ARG A 90 6.26 0.16 -11.49
N ALA A 91 5.54 1.25 -11.31
CA ALA A 91 4.65 1.76 -12.35
C ALA A 91 4.55 3.30 -12.39
N PRO A 92 4.25 3.89 -13.56
CA PRO A 92 3.91 5.30 -13.63
C PRO A 92 2.60 5.60 -12.89
N PHE A 93 2.43 6.86 -12.47
CA PHE A 93 1.29 7.29 -11.65
C PHE A 93 -0.08 6.92 -12.25
N GLU A 94 -0.25 7.06 -13.56
CA GLU A 94 -1.48 6.68 -14.27
C GLU A 94 -1.85 5.21 -14.02
N ARG A 95 -0.91 4.28 -14.19
CA ARG A 95 -1.16 2.85 -13.96
C ARG A 95 -1.42 2.54 -12.49
N VAL A 96 -0.73 3.22 -11.57
CA VAL A 96 -1.02 3.12 -10.12
C VAL A 96 -2.46 3.56 -9.83
N ALA A 97 -2.95 4.63 -10.47
CA ALA A 97 -4.33 5.08 -10.29
C ALA A 97 -5.34 4.04 -10.80
N HIS A 98 -5.09 3.45 -11.98
CA HIS A 98 -5.93 2.37 -12.51
C HIS A 98 -5.89 1.10 -11.64
N ALA A 99 -4.75 0.76 -11.05
CA ALA A 99 -4.60 -0.40 -10.16
C ALA A 99 -5.36 -0.26 -8.83
N LYS A 100 -5.84 0.94 -8.48
CA LYS A 100 -6.59 1.21 -7.24
C LYS A 100 -8.11 1.26 -7.43
N THR A 101 -8.62 0.81 -8.57
CA THR A 101 -10.07 0.69 -8.80
C THR A 101 -10.67 -0.52 -8.04
N PRO A 102 -11.99 -0.55 -7.82
CA PRO A 102 -12.64 -1.71 -7.21
C PRO A 102 -12.47 -3.00 -8.02
N GLU A 103 -12.49 -2.91 -9.35
CA GLU A 103 -12.27 -4.06 -10.24
C GLU A 103 -10.87 -4.65 -10.07
N THR A 104 -9.84 -3.80 -10.06
CA THR A 104 -8.46 -4.26 -9.86
C THR A 104 -8.21 -4.75 -8.43
N ALA A 105 -8.96 -4.26 -7.43
CA ALA A 105 -8.93 -4.81 -6.08
C ALA A 105 -9.51 -6.24 -6.01
N GLN A 106 -10.58 -6.53 -6.76
CA GLN A 106 -11.08 -7.91 -6.91
C GLN A 106 -10.04 -8.79 -7.61
N ARG A 107 -9.37 -8.26 -8.63
CA ARG A 107 -8.28 -8.96 -9.30
C ARG A 107 -7.11 -9.27 -8.35
N LEU A 108 -6.72 -8.35 -7.47
CA LEU A 108 -5.72 -8.61 -6.43
C LEU A 108 -6.16 -9.77 -5.52
N ALA A 109 -7.43 -9.84 -5.13
CA ALA A 109 -7.94 -10.96 -4.34
C ALA A 109 -7.81 -12.30 -5.09
N SER A 110 -8.01 -12.31 -6.41
CA SER A 110 -7.74 -13.50 -7.23
C SER A 110 -6.25 -13.87 -7.23
N LEU A 111 -5.34 -12.88 -7.30
CA LEU A 111 -3.90 -13.14 -7.22
C LEU A 111 -3.51 -13.72 -5.85
N VAL A 112 -4.10 -13.23 -4.76
CA VAL A 112 -3.91 -13.82 -3.41
C VAL A 112 -4.38 -15.27 -3.39
N ALA A 113 -5.52 -15.58 -3.99
CA ALA A 113 -5.99 -16.97 -4.08
C ALA A 113 -5.00 -17.86 -4.85
N SER A 114 -4.51 -17.40 -6.02
CA SER A 114 -3.48 -18.12 -6.78
C SER A 114 -2.15 -18.24 -6.03
N ALA A 115 -1.77 -17.26 -5.21
CA ALA A 115 -0.58 -17.35 -4.38
C ALA A 115 -0.73 -18.44 -3.32
N ARG A 116 -1.91 -18.57 -2.71
CA ARG A 116 -2.18 -19.59 -1.69
C ARG A 116 -2.17 -21.02 -2.23
N GLU A 117 -2.35 -21.19 -3.53
CA GLU A 117 -2.22 -22.49 -4.22
C GLU A 117 -0.76 -22.86 -4.52
N ARG A 118 0.15 -21.89 -4.49
CA ARG A 118 1.56 -22.05 -4.89
C ARG A 118 2.56 -22.01 -3.75
N ALA A 119 2.21 -21.36 -2.65
CA ALA A 119 3.09 -21.08 -1.53
C ALA A 119 2.45 -21.58 -0.23
N ASP A 120 3.29 -21.95 0.73
CA ASP A 120 2.88 -22.33 2.08
C ASP A 120 2.50 -21.10 2.92
N ALA A 121 3.01 -19.92 2.57
CA ALA A 121 2.65 -18.66 3.21
C ALA A 121 2.50 -17.49 2.21
N VAL A 122 1.47 -16.65 2.41
CA VAL A 122 1.25 -15.45 1.60
C VAL A 122 1.27 -14.21 2.48
N LEU A 123 2.15 -13.26 2.18
CA LEU A 123 2.29 -12.00 2.90
C LEU A 123 1.88 -10.82 2.00
N LEU A 124 1.13 -9.87 2.55
CA LEU A 124 0.71 -8.65 1.85
C LEU A 124 1.41 -7.43 2.46
N ASP A 125 2.19 -6.69 1.66
CA ASP A 125 2.71 -5.36 2.05
C ASP A 125 1.64 -4.30 1.75
N VAL A 126 0.90 -3.89 2.78
CA VAL A 126 -0.27 -3.03 2.65
C VAL A 126 0.09 -1.60 3.07
N PRO A 127 -0.33 -0.57 2.30
CA PRO A 127 0.00 0.80 2.62
C PRO A 127 -0.61 1.20 3.97
N PRO A 128 -0.08 2.25 4.63
CA PRO A 128 -0.60 2.64 5.93
C PRO A 128 -2.09 2.92 5.94
N VAL A 129 -2.78 2.66 7.06
CA VAL A 129 -4.25 2.83 7.18
C VAL A 129 -4.72 4.24 6.80
N ALA A 130 -3.86 5.26 6.94
CA ALA A 130 -4.13 6.65 6.55
C ALA A 130 -3.93 6.95 5.05
N ALA A 131 -3.48 6.00 4.23
CA ALA A 131 -3.15 6.16 2.81
C ALA A 131 -4.37 6.09 1.87
N ASN A 132 -5.56 6.48 2.34
CA ASN A 132 -6.73 6.63 1.47
C ASN A 132 -6.56 7.87 0.59
N HIS A 133 -5.69 7.76 -0.41
CA HIS A 133 -5.42 8.79 -1.41
C HIS A 133 -6.57 8.89 -2.43
N ARG A 134 -7.80 9.11 -1.95
CA ARG A 134 -8.76 9.86 -2.76
C ARG A 134 -8.13 11.25 -2.92
N GLY A 135 -7.95 11.70 -4.15
CA GLY A 135 -7.34 12.99 -4.46
C GLY A 135 -7.89 14.09 -3.54
N GLY A 136 -7.08 14.51 -2.57
CA GLY A 136 -7.41 15.58 -1.65
C GLY A 136 -7.26 16.92 -2.35
N CYS A 137 -8.25 17.32 -3.14
CA CYS A 137 -8.49 18.74 -3.36
C CYS A 137 -9.08 19.31 -2.07
N GLY A 138 -8.20 19.72 -1.16
CA GLY A 138 -8.54 20.22 0.16
C GLY A 138 -8.30 21.72 0.30
N ARG A 139 -9.00 22.57 -0.46
CA ARG A 139 -9.35 23.94 -0.01
C ARG A 139 -10.69 24.38 -0.59
N ARG A 140 -11.77 24.01 0.11
CA ARG A 140 -12.93 24.88 0.27
C ARG A 140 -13.24 24.94 1.76
N ASN A 141 -12.91 26.07 2.38
CA ASN A 141 -13.63 26.47 3.57
C ASN A 141 -14.18 27.88 3.33
N THR A 142 -15.43 27.90 2.89
CA THR A 142 -16.33 29.04 2.97
C THR A 142 -16.63 29.33 4.43
N ASP A 143 -16.38 30.57 4.82
CA ASP A 143 -17.21 31.45 5.67
C ASP A 143 -18.12 30.84 6.75
N GLY A 144 -18.01 31.33 8.00
CA GLY A 144 -19.10 31.22 8.97
C GLY A 144 -18.80 31.09 10.47
N ARG A 145 -18.25 32.15 11.09
CA ARG A 145 -18.60 32.75 12.43
C ARG A 145 -18.70 31.80 13.67
N ARG A 146 -18.19 32.11 14.87
CA ARG A 146 -18.47 33.27 15.77
C ARG A 146 -17.83 32.92 17.14
N ARG A 147 -17.10 33.77 17.88
CA ARG A 147 -17.50 34.74 18.93
C ARG A 147 -16.19 35.08 19.69
N LEU A 148 -15.89 36.32 20.06
CA LEU A 148 -16.32 36.93 21.32
C LEU A 148 -16.10 38.45 21.23
N ARG A 149 -17.18 39.24 21.20
CA ARG A 149 -17.12 40.67 21.52
C ARG A 149 -17.54 40.83 22.98
N ARG A 150 -16.66 41.43 23.78
CA ARG A 150 -16.94 41.86 25.15
C ARG A 150 -17.96 43.00 25.12
N CYS A 151 -18.93 42.93 26.02
CA CYS A 151 -19.84 44.00 26.36
C CYS A 151 -19.10 45.04 27.21
N HIS A 152 -19.03 46.29 26.74
CA HIS A 152 -18.94 47.47 27.60
C HIS A 152 -19.91 48.52 27.05
N GLY A 153 -20.69 49.09 27.96
CA GLY A 153 -21.91 49.85 27.72
C GLY A 153 -21.71 51.27 27.17
N PRO A 154 -22.81 52.01 26.98
CA PRO A 154 -22.84 53.26 26.21
C PRO A 154 -22.75 54.48 27.12
N GLU A 155 -21.72 55.32 26.97
CA GLU A 155 -21.74 56.70 27.46
C GLU A 155 -20.93 57.61 26.52
N GLY A 156 -21.50 58.76 26.15
CA GLY A 156 -20.69 59.92 25.73
C GLY A 156 -20.99 60.56 24.36
N ARG A 157 -21.97 61.48 24.35
CA ARG A 157 -21.97 62.82 23.73
C ARG A 157 -21.08 63.15 22.50
N HIS A 158 -21.77 63.63 21.44
CA HIS A 158 -21.45 64.74 20.49
C HIS A 158 -20.15 64.69 19.63
N PRO A 159 -20.17 65.19 18.37
CA PRO A 159 -20.24 66.64 18.13
C PRO A 159 -21.02 67.11 16.88
N ARG A 160 -21.10 68.44 16.82
CA ARG A 160 -21.64 69.35 15.81
C ARG A 160 -21.15 69.09 14.37
N ARG A 161 -22.01 69.32 13.38
CA ARG A 161 -22.11 70.57 12.61
C ARG A 161 -23.40 70.60 11.81
#